data_AF-A0A7Y9ZPQ6-F1
#
_entry.id   AF-A0A7Y9ZPQ6-F1
#
_cell.length_a   1.000
_cell.length_b   1.000
_cell.length_c   1.000
_cell.angle_alpha   90.00
_cell.angle_beta   90.00
_cell.angle_gamma   90.00
#
_symmetry.space_group_name_H-M   'P 1'
#
loop_
_entity.id
_entity.type
_entity.pdbx_description
1 polymer ?
#
loop_
_entity_poly.entity_id
_entity_poly.type
_entity_poly.pdbx_seq_one_letter_code
_entity_poly.pdbx_strand_id
1 'polypeptide(L)'
;MAIKIHEHPCVTVLCDDCGDDCWDEMGTPHFDSVDDAEGWIRRHCEPWLSTAEVQLCSRCWARRVCVQEGHDWGEWFESASDTLTVWRYCERCSWPDYTVRADR
;
A
#
# COMPACT_ATOMS: atom_id res chain seq x y z
N MET A 1 26.96 29.77 2.23
CA MET A 1 25.85 29.58 3.19
C MET A 1 25.88 28.11 3.58
N ALA A 2 26.06 27.77 4.87
CA ALA A 2 26.12 26.38 5.31
C ALA A 2 24.72 25.91 5.70
N ILE A 3 24.25 24.82 5.12
CA ILE A 3 22.98 24.17 5.47
C ILE A 3 23.18 23.46 6.82
N LYS A 4 22.27 23.67 7.78
CA LYS A 4 22.24 22.91 9.02
C LYS A 4 21.29 21.72 8.85
N ILE A 5 21.79 20.52 9.12
CA ILE A 5 21.03 19.26 9.05
C ILE A 5 20.72 18.84 10.49
N HIS A 6 19.47 18.47 10.75
CA HIS A 6 19.01 17.93 12.03
C HIS A 6 18.44 16.53 11.77
N GLU A 7 18.97 15.53 12.47
CA GLU A 7 18.52 14.15 12.37
C GLU A 7 17.75 13.78 13.64
N HIS A 8 16.61 13.10 13.49
CA HIS A 8 15.90 12.50 14.60
C HIS A 8 15.27 11.17 14.17
N PRO A 9 15.18 10.17 15.07
CA PRO A 9 14.41 8.96 14.81
C PRO A 9 12.93 9.27 14.57
N CYS A 10 12.30 8.49 13.71
CA CYS A 10 10.87 8.55 13.43
C CYS A 10 10.35 7.14 13.07
N VAL A 11 9.04 6.98 13.16
CA VAL A 11 8.30 5.77 12.78
C VAL A 11 7.57 6.03 11.47
N THR A 12 7.54 5.05 10.59
CA THR A 12 6.68 5.07 9.39
C THR A 12 5.96 3.74 9.25
N VAL A 13 4.94 3.74 8.39
CA VAL A 13 4.02 2.63 8.20
C VAL A 13 4.08 2.20 6.74
N LEU A 14 4.60 1.00 6.52
CA LEU A 14 4.67 0.39 5.20
C LEU A 14 3.89 -0.93 5.20
N CYS A 15 3.39 -1.33 4.03
CA CYS A 15 2.85 -2.65 3.79
C CYS A 15 3.98 -3.69 3.76
N ASP A 16 3.84 -4.78 4.50
CA ASP A 16 4.87 -5.83 4.58
C ASP A 16 5.15 -6.52 3.23
N ASP A 17 4.18 -6.49 2.30
CA ASP A 17 4.29 -7.18 1.02
C ASP A 17 4.82 -6.29 -0.11
N CYS A 18 4.33 -5.05 -0.24
CA CYS A 18 4.71 -4.16 -1.34
C CYS A 18 5.62 -3.02 -0.92
N GLY A 19 5.77 -2.75 0.38
CA GLY A 19 6.50 -1.60 0.89
C GLY A 19 5.79 -0.26 0.67
N ASP A 20 4.61 -0.24 0.04
CA ASP A 20 3.83 0.99 -0.11
C ASP A 20 3.34 1.47 1.26
N ASP A 21 3.38 2.78 1.46
CA ASP A 21 2.63 3.41 2.54
C ASP A 21 1.16 3.61 2.13
N CYS A 22 0.33 4.14 3.03
CA CYS A 22 -1.09 4.31 2.76
C CYS A 22 -1.44 5.68 2.12
N TRP A 23 -0.44 6.44 1.69
CA TRP A 23 -0.60 7.71 0.99
C TRP A 23 -0.18 7.62 -0.46
N ASP A 24 -0.92 8.29 -1.33
CA ASP A 24 -0.61 8.38 -2.76
C ASP A 24 0.03 9.73 -3.15
N GLU A 25 -0.31 10.84 -2.47
CA GLU A 25 0.03 12.19 -3.00
C GLU A 25 0.86 13.12 -2.09
N MET A 26 0.95 12.88 -0.77
CA MET A 26 1.61 13.81 0.18
C MET A 26 2.99 13.35 0.69
N GLY A 27 3.47 12.21 0.21
CA GLY A 27 4.70 11.56 0.68
C GLY A 27 4.50 10.75 1.96
N THR A 28 5.51 9.93 2.28
CA THR A 28 5.48 8.99 3.39
C THR A 28 5.36 9.70 4.73
N PRO A 29 4.33 9.41 5.55
CA PRO A 29 4.16 10.04 6.84
C PRO A 29 5.20 9.51 7.85
N HIS A 30 5.66 10.41 8.72
CA HIS A 30 6.59 10.13 9.80
C HIS A 30 5.95 10.50 11.13
N PHE A 31 6.10 9.62 12.13
CA PHE A 31 5.50 9.73 13.45
C PHE A 31 6.57 9.67 14.54
N ASP A 32 6.26 10.24 15.70
CA ASP A 32 7.16 10.19 16.86
C ASP A 32 7.09 8.83 17.59
N SER A 33 6.02 8.06 17.39
CA SER A 33 5.80 6.77 18.06
C SER A 33 5.01 5.77 17.21
N VAL A 34 5.07 4.48 17.61
CA VAL A 34 4.25 3.41 17.01
C VAL A 34 2.77 3.63 17.30
N ASP A 35 2.42 4.07 18.51
CA ASP A 35 1.03 4.33 18.91
C ASP A 35 0.39 5.43 18.05
N ASP A 36 1.14 6.50 17.74
CA ASP A 36 0.69 7.57 16.85
C ASP A 36 0.50 7.06 15.42
N ALA A 37 1.45 6.24 14.94
CA ALA A 37 1.39 5.61 13.64
C ALA A 37 0.15 4.70 13.50
N GLU A 38 -0.09 3.81 14.47
CA GLU A 38 -1.28 2.95 14.51
C GLU A 38 -2.58 3.74 14.58
N GLY A 39 -2.63 4.77 15.44
CA GLY A 39 -3.79 5.63 15.60
C GLY A 39 -4.11 6.38 14.30
N TRP A 40 -3.08 6.77 13.56
CA TRP A 40 -3.21 7.44 12.28
C TRP A 40 -3.70 6.47 11.18
N ILE A 41 -3.13 5.26 11.06
CA ILE A 41 -3.57 4.24 10.08
C ILE A 41 -5.07 3.96 10.21
N ARG A 42 -5.52 3.70 11.43
CA ARG A 42 -6.92 3.35 11.73
C ARG A 42 -7.91 4.45 11.33
N ARG A 43 -7.46 5.70 11.23
CA ARG A 43 -8.30 6.86 10.91
C ARG A 43 -8.27 7.24 9.44
N HIS A 44 -7.14 7.02 8.77
CA HIS A 44 -6.85 7.66 7.49
C HIS A 44 -6.61 6.69 6.34
N CYS A 45 -6.20 5.47 6.61
CA CYS A 45 -6.01 4.50 5.55
C CYS A 45 -7.35 3.82 5.22
N GLU A 46 -7.57 3.52 3.93
CA GLU A 46 -8.49 2.45 3.50
C GLU A 46 -8.24 1.16 4.30
N PRO A 47 -9.16 0.16 4.35
CA PRO A 47 -9.03 -0.96 5.28
C PRO A 47 -7.71 -1.74 5.10
N TRP A 48 -6.72 -1.31 5.88
CA TRP A 48 -5.44 -1.97 6.09
C TRP A 48 -5.69 -3.10 7.08
N LEU A 49 -5.18 -4.27 6.75
CA LEU A 49 -5.18 -5.38 7.68
C LEU A 49 -3.96 -5.22 8.58
N SER A 50 -4.18 -4.99 9.87
CA SER A 50 -3.12 -4.99 10.87
C SER A 50 -3.42 -6.06 11.93
N THR A 51 -2.55 -7.05 12.04
CA THR A 51 -2.53 -8.05 13.12
C THR A 51 -1.23 -7.92 13.92
N ALA A 52 -1.03 -8.78 14.92
CA ALA A 52 0.25 -8.84 15.63
C ALA A 52 1.43 -9.37 14.77
N GLU A 53 1.14 -9.98 13.61
CA GLU A 53 2.14 -10.65 12.77
C GLU A 53 2.33 -10.00 11.40
N VAL A 54 1.31 -9.29 10.89
CA VAL A 54 1.36 -8.71 9.54
C VAL A 54 0.57 -7.42 9.46
N GLN A 55 1.08 -6.49 8.67
CA GLN A 55 0.44 -5.27 8.24
C GLN A 55 0.40 -5.20 6.72
N LEU A 56 -0.81 -5.24 6.15
CA LEU A 56 -1.01 -5.25 4.70
C LEU A 56 -1.92 -4.10 4.28
N CYS A 57 -1.55 -3.45 3.18
CA CYS A 57 -2.48 -2.60 2.45
C CYS A 57 -3.66 -3.42 1.92
N SER A 58 -4.78 -2.76 1.64
CA SER A 58 -6.01 -3.37 1.15
C SER A 58 -5.77 -4.26 -0.09
N ARG A 59 -4.90 -3.82 -1.00
CA ARG A 59 -4.48 -4.58 -2.19
C ARG A 59 -3.74 -5.88 -1.85
N CYS A 60 -2.71 -5.82 -1.01
CA CYS A 60 -1.92 -7.01 -0.68
C CYS A 60 -2.74 -8.02 0.12
N TRP A 61 -3.58 -7.52 1.03
CA TRP A 61 -4.57 -8.36 1.71
C TRP A 61 -5.53 -9.01 0.71
N ALA A 62 -6.09 -8.23 -0.22
CA ALA A 62 -6.99 -8.74 -1.26
C ALA A 62 -6.35 -9.85 -2.10
N ARG A 63 -5.09 -9.64 -2.49
CA ARG A 63 -4.31 -10.62 -3.24
C ARG A 63 -4.14 -11.92 -2.47
N ARG A 64 -3.77 -11.87 -1.19
CA ARG A 64 -3.61 -13.06 -0.35
C ARG A 64 -4.92 -13.84 -0.20
N VAL A 65 -6.02 -13.14 0.11
CA VAL A 65 -7.34 -13.78 0.28
C VAL A 65 -7.79 -14.44 -1.02
N CYS A 66 -7.70 -13.76 -2.17
CA CYS A 66 -8.11 -14.34 -3.45
C CYS A 66 -7.29 -15.57 -3.83
N VAL A 67 -5.97 -15.57 -3.56
CA VAL A 67 -5.12 -16.74 -3.78
C VAL A 67 -5.52 -17.89 -2.86
N GLN A 68 -5.77 -17.62 -1.58
CA GLN A 68 -6.18 -18.63 -0.59
C GLN A 68 -7.54 -19.26 -0.93
N GLU A 69 -8.49 -18.45 -1.37
CA GLU A 69 -9.85 -18.89 -1.75
C GLU A 69 -9.92 -19.47 -3.18
N GLY A 70 -8.81 -19.47 -3.92
CA GLY A 70 -8.74 -19.98 -5.29
C GLY A 70 -9.57 -19.18 -6.28
N HIS A 71 -9.64 -17.86 -6.11
CA HIS A 71 -10.32 -16.99 -7.06
C HIS A 71 -9.47 -16.74 -8.30
N ASP A 72 -10.13 -16.72 -9.45
CA ASP A 72 -9.53 -16.31 -10.70
C ASP A 72 -9.39 -14.78 -10.79
N TRP A 73 -8.38 -14.37 -11.53
CA TRP A 73 -8.07 -12.97 -11.81
C TRP A 73 -8.26 -12.71 -13.30
N GLY A 74 -8.97 -11.63 -13.62
CA GLY A 74 -9.16 -11.20 -14.99
C GLY A 74 -7.85 -10.75 -15.65
N GLU A 75 -7.96 -10.43 -16.94
CA GLU A 75 -6.83 -9.94 -17.72
C GLU A 75 -6.30 -8.60 -17.19
N TRP A 76 -5.00 -8.39 -17.38
CA TRP A 76 -4.38 -7.11 -17.14
C TRP A 76 -4.78 -6.09 -18.21
N PHE A 77 -5.11 -4.87 -17.81
CA PHE A 77 -5.43 -3.76 -18.69
C PHE A 77 -4.73 -2.47 -18.22
N GLU A 78 -4.50 -1.55 -19.15
CA GLU A 78 -3.83 -0.28 -18.86
C GLU A 78 -4.81 0.72 -18.25
N SER A 79 -4.38 1.49 -17.23
CA SER A 79 -5.20 2.60 -16.76
C SER A 79 -5.27 3.69 -17.84
N ALA A 80 -6.48 4.20 -18.07
CA ALA A 80 -6.68 5.34 -18.97
C ALA A 80 -6.12 6.65 -18.39
N SER A 81 -5.96 6.74 -17.06
CA SER A 81 -5.45 7.94 -16.37
C SER A 81 -3.96 7.88 -16.07
N ASP A 82 -3.35 6.69 -16.08
CA ASP A 82 -1.95 6.48 -15.76
C ASP A 82 -1.36 5.36 -16.64
N THR A 83 -0.52 5.73 -17.60
CA THR A 83 0.08 4.80 -18.55
C THR A 83 1.14 3.89 -17.93
N LEU A 84 1.62 4.21 -16.72
CA LEU A 84 2.60 3.40 -16.00
C LEU A 84 1.93 2.29 -15.19
N THR A 85 0.67 2.48 -14.78
CA THR A 85 -0.04 1.52 -13.96
C THR A 85 -0.92 0.59 -14.79
N VAL A 86 -0.65 -0.71 -14.70
CA VAL A 86 -1.53 -1.76 -15.23
C VAL A 86 -2.34 -2.38 -14.11
N TRP A 87 -3.62 -2.64 -14.37
CA TRP A 87 -4.61 -3.10 -13.41
C TRP A 87 -5.19 -4.44 -13.85
N ARG A 88 -5.69 -5.20 -12.88
CA ARG A 88 -6.62 -6.31 -13.09
C ARG A 88 -7.57 -6.37 -11.90
N TYR A 89 -8.64 -7.12 -12.04
CA TYR A 89 -9.58 -7.36 -10.94
C TYR A 89 -9.78 -8.85 -10.72
N CYS A 90 -9.99 -9.23 -9.47
CA CYS A 90 -10.49 -10.58 -9.17
C CYS A 90 -11.89 -10.74 -9.76
N GLU A 91 -12.13 -11.84 -10.48
CA GLU A 91 -13.42 -12.07 -11.16
C GLU A 91 -14.58 -12.34 -10.21
N ARG A 92 -14.28 -12.67 -8.95
CA ARG A 92 -15.29 -13.02 -7.94
C ARG A 92 -15.62 -11.89 -6.97
N CYS A 93 -14.61 -11.18 -6.46
CA CYS A 93 -14.82 -10.10 -5.49
C CYS A 93 -14.62 -8.69 -6.07
N SER A 94 -14.19 -8.59 -7.34
CA SER A 94 -13.91 -7.31 -8.01
C SER A 94 -12.85 -6.46 -7.31
N TRP A 95 -12.02 -7.06 -6.46
CA TRP A 95 -10.92 -6.36 -5.81
C TRP A 95 -9.78 -6.08 -6.79
N PRO A 96 -9.19 -4.86 -6.77
CA PRO A 96 -8.12 -4.49 -7.68
C PRO A 96 -6.78 -5.13 -7.29
N ASP A 97 -5.97 -5.41 -8.31
CA ASP A 97 -4.52 -5.56 -8.21
C ASP A 97 -3.90 -4.71 -9.32
N TYR A 98 -2.81 -4.01 -9.01
CA TYR A 98 -2.14 -3.15 -9.98
C TYR A 98 -0.62 -3.29 -9.88
N THR A 99 0.12 -2.95 -10.93
CA THR A 99 1.57 -2.80 -10.80
C THR A 99 2.04 -1.65 -11.67
N VAL A 100 3.10 -1.00 -11.24
CA VAL A 100 3.78 -0.01 -12.04
C VAL A 100 4.71 -0.75 -13.00
N ARG A 101 4.72 -0.36 -14.28
CA ARG A 101 5.69 -0.84 -15.24
C ARG A 101 7.07 -0.37 -14.80
N ALA A 102 8.04 -1.28 -14.70
CA ALA A 102 9.42 -0.88 -14.57
C ALA A 102 9.82 -0.15 -15.86
N ASP A 103 10.24 1.11 -15.73
CA ASP A 103 10.80 1.89 -16.84
C ASP A 103 11.94 1.07 -17.47
N ARG A 104 11.80 0.74 -18.75
CA ARG A 104 12.80 -0.01 -19.52
C ARG A 104 13.94 0.88 -19.98
#